data_AF-A0A964MFW9-F1
#
_entry.id   AF-A0A964MFW9-F1
#
_cell.length_a   1.000
_cell.length_b   1.000
_cell.length_c   1.000
_cell.angle_alpha   90.00
_cell.angle_beta   90.00
_cell.angle_gamma   90.00
#
_symmetry.space_group_name_H-M   'P 1'
#
loop_
_entity.id
_entity.type
_entity.pdbx_description
1 polymer ?
#
loop_
_entity_poly.entity_id
_entity_poly.type
_entity_poly.pdbx_seq_one_letter_code
_entity_poly.pdbx_strand_id
1 'polypeptide(L)'
;MKNNTKLGAVLAVLGVLTGMVILYLMAAQYNLVIDAKTAAGRTDEATSVTITYAVLGWIGIAAGAIWAAVLYGFVRKEKWAWFWGVVAATIQLLVGFFPAVPAMDSDLPAPTLIVFAAAAVMWLGMLMIGGVKWKIVLLTFIAGLAYVLTFMDGVAPISKYTTSHDNPFWNGMYVMLQEVSWWGAAAWAVFIFAVLKKKNWAIPVGIFAGAMSMMAGFPLGINNALYEVHRFSLFLPAPLISLGLLIYLLLPGAHKLLRDWNAAESA
;
A
#
# COMPACT_ATOMS: atom_id res chain seq x y z
N MET A 1 16.82 7.90 -15.86
CA MET A 1 15.66 8.41 -16.63
C MET A 1 15.99 8.31 -18.12
N LYS A 2 15.18 7.61 -18.91
CA LYS A 2 15.40 7.44 -20.36
C LYS A 2 14.95 8.65 -21.19
N ASN A 3 15.17 9.86 -20.68
CA ASN A 3 14.85 11.15 -21.32
C ASN A 3 13.39 11.32 -21.83
N ASN A 4 12.44 10.52 -21.33
CA ASN A 4 11.04 10.55 -21.78
C ASN A 4 10.19 11.49 -20.91
N THR A 5 10.54 12.77 -20.90
CA THR A 5 9.92 13.79 -20.04
C THR A 5 8.51 14.15 -20.50
N LYS A 6 8.21 14.05 -21.80
CA LYS A 6 6.87 14.29 -22.36
C LYS A 6 5.84 13.28 -21.85
N LEU A 7 6.17 11.99 -21.91
CA LEU A 7 5.31 10.95 -21.33
C LEU A 7 5.13 11.15 -19.83
N GLY A 8 6.22 11.48 -19.11
CA GLY A 8 6.16 11.80 -17.68
C GLY A 8 5.20 12.95 -17.37
N ALA A 9 5.21 14.02 -18.17
CA ALA A 9 4.28 15.13 -18.02
C ALA A 9 2.82 14.71 -18.27
N VAL A 10 2.55 13.89 -19.29
CA VAL A 10 1.21 13.36 -19.57
C VAL A 10 0.70 12.51 -18.40
N LEU A 11 1.53 11.58 -17.90
CA LEU A 11 1.18 10.78 -16.73
C LEU A 11 0.95 11.65 -15.49
N ALA A 12 1.70 12.73 -15.33
CA ALA A 12 1.52 13.65 -14.21
C ALA A 12 0.19 14.42 -14.29
N VAL A 13 -0.24 14.83 -15.48
CA VAL A 13 -1.59 15.40 -15.67
C VAL A 13 -2.66 14.39 -15.29
N LEU A 14 -2.55 13.15 -15.77
CA LEU A 14 -3.47 12.06 -15.37
C LEU A 14 -3.47 11.83 -13.86
N GLY A 15 -2.30 11.93 -13.21
CA GLY A 15 -2.16 11.80 -11.78
C GLY A 15 -2.87 12.89 -10.98
N VAL A 16 -2.81 14.15 -11.45
CA VAL A 16 -3.57 15.27 -10.87
C VAL A 16 -5.07 15.03 -11.02
N LEU A 17 -5.53 14.65 -12.22
CA LEU A 17 -6.94 14.32 -12.46
C LEU A 17 -7.41 13.16 -11.56
N THR A 18 -6.58 12.13 -11.42
CA THR A 18 -6.85 10.99 -10.54
C THR A 18 -6.98 11.43 -9.08
N GLY A 19 -6.17 12.39 -8.61
CA GLY A 19 -6.31 12.98 -7.27
C GLY A 19 -7.66 13.67 -7.05
N MET A 20 -8.17 14.39 -8.07
CA MET A 20 -9.50 14.99 -8.01
C MET A 20 -10.62 13.95 -8.04
N VAL A 21 -10.47 12.89 -8.83
CA VAL A 21 -11.41 11.76 -8.84
C VAL A 21 -11.43 11.07 -7.47
N ILE A 22 -10.28 10.88 -6.82
CA ILE A 22 -10.20 10.35 -5.45
C ILE A 22 -11.00 11.23 -4.48
N LEU A 23 -10.80 12.55 -4.51
CA LEU A 23 -11.54 13.46 -3.63
C LEU A 23 -13.06 13.26 -3.77
N TYR A 24 -13.55 13.27 -5.00
CA TYR A 24 -14.97 13.09 -5.28
C TYR A 24 -15.47 11.71 -4.83
N LEU A 25 -14.80 10.63 -5.22
CA LEU A 25 -15.22 9.27 -4.92
C LEU A 25 -15.18 8.98 -3.42
N MET A 26 -14.14 9.41 -2.72
CA MET A 26 -14.04 9.23 -1.27
C MET A 26 -15.14 10.00 -0.55
N ALA A 27 -15.42 11.24 -0.93
CA ALA A 27 -16.51 12.02 -0.35
C ALA A 27 -17.89 11.39 -0.62
N ALA A 28 -18.12 10.89 -1.84
CA ALA A 28 -19.38 10.25 -2.22
C ALA A 28 -19.60 8.90 -1.52
N GLN A 29 -18.53 8.13 -1.28
CA GLN A 29 -18.62 6.81 -0.66
C GLN A 29 -18.57 6.84 0.87
N TYR A 30 -18.04 7.92 1.47
CA TYR A 30 -17.77 7.99 2.92
C TYR A 30 -18.98 7.63 3.78
N ASN A 31 -20.04 8.45 3.72
CA ASN A 31 -21.25 8.19 4.51
C ASN A 31 -22.00 6.97 3.97
N LEU A 32 -22.02 6.75 2.65
CA LEU A 32 -22.73 5.63 2.05
C LEU A 32 -22.28 4.27 2.62
N VAL A 33 -20.97 4.04 2.72
CA VAL A 33 -20.43 2.78 3.24
C VAL A 33 -20.61 2.68 4.75
N ILE A 34 -20.44 3.79 5.49
CA ILE A 34 -20.68 3.84 6.94
C ILE A 34 -22.15 3.51 7.26
N ASP A 35 -23.09 4.11 6.54
CA ASP A 35 -24.52 3.91 6.70
C ASP A 35 -24.91 2.46 6.36
N ALA A 36 -24.36 1.89 5.28
CA ALA A 36 -24.58 0.50 4.91
C ALA A 36 -24.10 -0.48 6.00
N LYS A 37 -22.91 -0.25 6.57
CA LYS A 37 -22.37 -1.06 7.68
C LYS A 37 -23.20 -0.92 8.95
N THR A 38 -23.62 0.31 9.27
CA THR A 38 -24.46 0.60 10.44
C THR A 38 -25.83 -0.05 10.31
N ALA A 39 -26.47 0.03 9.14
CA ALA A 39 -27.75 -0.60 8.85
C ALA A 39 -27.68 -2.14 8.93
N ALA A 40 -26.52 -2.73 8.61
CA ALA A 40 -26.25 -4.16 8.77
C ALA A 40 -25.89 -4.56 10.22
N GLY A 41 -25.92 -3.63 11.18
CA GLY A 41 -25.55 -3.89 12.58
C GLY A 41 -24.05 -4.07 12.82
N ARG A 42 -23.18 -3.77 11.84
CA ARG A 42 -21.71 -3.88 11.93
C ARG A 42 -21.07 -2.53 12.27
N THR A 43 -21.46 -1.97 13.42
CA THR A 43 -21.00 -0.64 13.88
C THR A 43 -19.49 -0.57 14.14
N ASP A 44 -18.87 -1.70 14.45
CA ASP A 44 -17.43 -1.88 14.58
C ASP A 44 -16.69 -1.67 13.25
N GLU A 45 -17.25 -2.18 12.15
CA GLU A 45 -16.71 -1.95 10.82
C GLU A 45 -17.01 -0.56 10.30
N ALA A 46 -18.18 0.00 10.64
CA ALA A 46 -18.48 1.40 10.40
C ALA A 46 -17.42 2.32 11.03
N THR A 47 -16.94 1.99 12.24
CA THR A 47 -15.84 2.71 12.92
C THR A 47 -14.52 2.58 12.14
N SER A 48 -14.17 1.37 11.71
CA SER A 48 -12.98 1.13 10.87
C SER A 48 -13.01 1.95 9.58
N VAL A 49 -14.16 1.98 8.89
CA VAL A 49 -14.37 2.76 7.66
C VAL A 49 -14.25 4.26 7.95
N THR A 50 -14.89 4.75 9.01
CA THR A 50 -14.88 6.16 9.43
C THR A 50 -13.46 6.70 9.54
N ILE A 51 -12.57 5.96 10.19
CA ILE A 51 -11.18 6.35 10.38
C ILE A 51 -10.38 6.16 9.09
N THR A 52 -10.48 4.98 8.49
CA THR A 52 -9.58 4.59 7.39
C THR A 52 -9.88 5.36 6.11
N TYR A 53 -11.15 5.58 5.77
CA TYR A 53 -11.49 6.37 4.58
C TYR A 53 -11.04 7.82 4.72
N ALA A 54 -11.12 8.42 5.92
CA ALA A 54 -10.63 9.77 6.13
C ALA A 54 -9.12 9.86 5.87
N VAL A 55 -8.34 8.94 6.48
CA VAL A 55 -6.88 8.87 6.29
C VAL A 55 -6.52 8.65 4.81
N LEU A 56 -7.16 7.69 4.14
CA LEU A 56 -6.91 7.41 2.72
C LEU A 56 -7.33 8.55 1.80
N GLY A 57 -8.42 9.24 2.11
CA GLY A 57 -8.85 10.43 1.38
C GLY A 57 -7.77 11.51 1.42
N TRP A 58 -7.26 11.83 2.61
CA TRP A 58 -6.22 12.85 2.78
C TRP A 58 -4.94 12.47 2.05
N ILE A 59 -4.48 11.23 2.24
CA ILE A 59 -3.25 10.72 1.62
C ILE A 59 -3.40 10.66 0.09
N GLY A 60 -4.57 10.27 -0.43
CA GLY A 60 -4.83 10.20 -1.87
C GLY A 60 -4.90 11.56 -2.55
N ILE A 61 -5.51 12.56 -1.89
CA ILE A 61 -5.52 13.95 -2.38
C ILE A 61 -4.12 14.54 -2.33
N ALA A 62 -3.36 14.28 -1.26
CA ALA A 62 -1.97 14.68 -1.16
C ALA A 62 -1.12 14.09 -2.29
N ALA A 63 -1.36 12.83 -2.70
CA ALA A 63 -0.72 12.25 -3.87
C ALA A 63 -1.06 13.00 -5.18
N GLY A 64 -2.29 13.49 -5.32
CA GLY A 64 -2.67 14.41 -6.41
C GLY A 64 -1.83 15.71 -6.40
N ALA A 65 -1.59 16.29 -5.23
CA ALA A 65 -0.71 17.45 -5.10
C ALA A 65 0.77 17.12 -5.43
N ILE A 66 1.25 15.94 -5.03
CA ILE A 66 2.58 15.45 -5.44
C ILE A 66 2.66 15.36 -6.97
N TRP A 67 1.61 14.87 -7.63
CA TRP A 67 1.56 14.82 -9.10
C TRP A 67 1.66 16.20 -9.75
N ALA A 68 1.09 17.25 -9.15
CA ALA A 68 1.28 18.62 -9.64
C ALA A 68 2.74 19.08 -9.56
N ALA A 69 3.45 18.75 -8.47
CA ALA A 69 4.89 18.99 -8.36
C ALA A 69 5.68 18.16 -9.39
N VAL A 70 5.31 16.89 -9.59
CA VAL A 70 5.91 16.01 -10.59
C VAL A 70 5.72 16.56 -12.01
N LEU A 71 4.55 17.12 -12.33
CA LEU A 71 4.29 17.78 -13.61
C LEU A 71 5.25 18.95 -13.82
N TYR A 72 5.38 19.83 -12.82
CA TYR A 72 6.34 20.93 -12.84
C TYR A 72 7.77 20.41 -13.10
N GLY A 73 8.17 19.35 -12.40
CA GLY A 73 9.47 18.74 -12.58
C GLY A 73 9.69 18.19 -13.99
N PHE A 74 8.73 17.46 -14.57
CA PHE A 74 8.86 16.93 -15.93
C PHE A 74 8.88 18.02 -17.01
N VAL A 75 8.08 19.08 -16.87
CA VAL A 75 8.10 20.24 -17.77
C VAL A 75 9.49 20.90 -17.78
N ARG A 76 10.13 20.97 -16.61
CA ARG A 76 11.49 21.49 -16.44
C ARG A 76 12.60 20.44 -16.64
N LYS A 77 12.26 19.22 -17.04
CA LYS A 77 13.20 18.09 -17.25
C LYS A 77 14.00 17.72 -15.99
N GLU A 78 13.43 17.94 -14.83
CA GLU A 78 14.03 17.65 -13.54
C GLU A 78 14.05 16.15 -13.24
N LYS A 79 15.20 15.64 -12.78
CA LYS A 79 15.38 14.20 -12.53
C LYS A 79 14.57 13.67 -11.34
N TRP A 80 14.29 14.51 -10.35
CA TRP A 80 13.56 14.13 -9.14
C TRP A 80 12.08 13.82 -9.41
N ALA A 81 11.51 14.39 -10.48
CA ALA A 81 10.10 14.22 -10.86
C ALA A 81 9.73 12.74 -11.03
N TRP A 82 10.65 11.96 -11.61
CA TRP A 82 10.47 10.53 -11.80
C TRP A 82 10.18 9.81 -10.49
N PHE A 83 10.99 10.05 -9.46
CA PHE A 83 10.84 9.33 -8.20
C PHE A 83 9.54 9.69 -7.50
N TRP A 84 9.23 10.98 -7.43
CA TRP A 84 8.01 11.45 -6.77
C TRP A 84 6.73 11.03 -7.51
N GLY A 85 6.79 10.85 -8.82
CA GLY A 85 5.67 10.25 -9.55
C GLY A 85 5.48 8.76 -9.24
N VAL A 86 6.56 8.00 -9.00
CA VAL A 86 6.42 6.62 -8.49
C VAL A 86 5.83 6.60 -7.09
N VAL A 87 6.26 7.50 -6.21
CA VAL A 87 5.70 7.63 -4.85
C VAL A 87 4.20 7.95 -4.92
N ALA A 88 3.81 8.96 -5.69
CA ALA A 88 2.41 9.35 -5.85
C ALA A 88 1.55 8.22 -6.44
N ALA A 89 2.04 7.52 -7.48
CA ALA A 89 1.35 6.37 -8.04
C ALA A 89 1.20 5.22 -7.02
N THR A 90 2.22 4.96 -6.20
CA THR A 90 2.18 3.92 -5.15
C THR A 90 1.13 4.24 -4.09
N ILE A 91 1.02 5.51 -3.70
CA ILE A 91 -0.03 5.97 -2.80
C ILE A 91 -1.42 5.78 -3.41
N GLN A 92 -1.60 6.19 -4.68
CA GLN A 92 -2.89 6.06 -5.36
C GLN A 92 -3.29 4.60 -5.60
N LEU A 93 -2.33 3.67 -5.73
CA LEU A 93 -2.62 2.22 -5.74
C LEU A 93 -3.27 1.78 -4.43
N LEU A 94 -2.71 2.18 -3.27
CA LEU A 94 -3.33 1.85 -1.98
C LEU A 94 -4.73 2.48 -1.86
N VAL A 95 -4.84 3.78 -2.16
CA VAL A 95 -6.10 4.54 -2.00
C VAL A 95 -7.17 4.11 -3.01
N GLY A 96 -6.79 3.62 -4.19
CA GLY A 96 -7.76 3.08 -5.15
C GLY A 96 -8.28 1.70 -4.73
N PHE A 97 -7.39 0.85 -4.22
CA PHE A 97 -7.72 -0.54 -3.88
C PHE A 97 -8.45 -0.66 -2.55
N PHE A 98 -7.93 -0.07 -1.48
CA PHE A 98 -8.43 -0.37 -0.13
C PHE A 98 -9.90 0.01 0.07
N PRO A 99 -10.38 1.20 -0.33
CA PRO A 99 -11.78 1.57 -0.16
C PRO A 99 -12.77 0.67 -0.91
N ALA A 100 -12.33 0.01 -2.00
CA ALA A 100 -13.16 -0.95 -2.71
C ALA A 100 -13.57 -2.13 -1.84
N VAL A 101 -12.71 -2.56 -0.89
CA VAL A 101 -12.94 -3.74 -0.05
C VAL A 101 -14.20 -3.60 0.81
N PRO A 102 -14.34 -2.58 1.70
CA PRO A 102 -15.54 -2.45 2.52
C PRO A 102 -16.80 -2.08 1.72
N ALA A 103 -16.65 -1.43 0.55
CA ALA A 103 -17.79 -1.19 -0.34
C ALA A 103 -18.32 -2.51 -0.91
N MET A 104 -17.43 -3.36 -1.45
CA MET A 104 -17.80 -4.69 -1.97
C MET A 104 -18.33 -5.62 -0.88
N ASP A 105 -17.76 -5.59 0.33
CA ASP A 105 -18.27 -6.36 1.48
C ASP A 105 -19.65 -5.87 1.97
N SER A 106 -20.11 -4.73 1.46
CA SER A 106 -21.47 -4.20 1.71
C SER A 106 -22.37 -4.28 0.47
N ASP A 107 -21.98 -5.07 -0.54
CA ASP A 107 -22.66 -5.19 -1.83
C ASP A 107 -22.87 -3.85 -2.58
N LEU A 108 -22.01 -2.86 -2.29
CA LEU A 108 -22.01 -1.55 -2.94
C LEU A 108 -21.06 -1.51 -4.15
N PRO A 109 -21.30 -0.62 -5.13
CA PRO A 109 -20.35 -0.36 -6.19
C PRO A 109 -18.98 0.07 -5.63
N ALA A 110 -17.89 -0.36 -6.27
CA ALA A 110 -16.52 -0.03 -5.89
C ALA A 110 -15.83 0.89 -6.90
N PRO A 111 -16.27 2.15 -7.04
CA PRO A 111 -15.78 3.05 -8.10
C PRO A 111 -14.30 3.41 -7.95
N THR A 112 -13.72 3.26 -6.74
CA THR A 112 -12.29 3.52 -6.50
C THR A 112 -11.37 2.54 -7.24
N LEU A 113 -11.88 1.40 -7.73
CA LEU A 113 -11.09 0.51 -8.58
C LEU A 113 -10.65 1.16 -9.91
N ILE A 114 -11.36 2.18 -10.39
CA ILE A 114 -10.93 2.97 -11.54
C ILE A 114 -9.66 3.76 -11.20
N VAL A 115 -9.58 4.32 -9.99
CA VAL A 115 -8.37 4.97 -9.46
C VAL A 115 -7.23 3.95 -9.37
N PHE A 116 -7.49 2.76 -8.85
CA PHE A 116 -6.48 1.69 -8.78
C PHE A 116 -5.90 1.34 -10.16
N ALA A 117 -6.78 1.14 -11.15
CA ALA A 117 -6.37 0.83 -12.51
C ALA A 117 -5.53 1.96 -13.14
N ALA A 118 -5.97 3.22 -12.98
CA ALA A 118 -5.22 4.38 -13.43
C ALA A 118 -3.85 4.48 -12.75
N ALA A 119 -3.80 4.26 -11.43
CA ALA A 119 -2.58 4.27 -10.64
C ALA A 119 -1.62 3.16 -11.05
N ALA A 120 -2.10 1.97 -11.41
CA ALA A 120 -1.27 0.87 -11.92
C ALA A 120 -0.62 1.23 -13.26
N VAL A 121 -1.38 1.83 -14.18
CA VAL A 121 -0.85 2.33 -15.45
C VAL A 121 0.20 3.40 -15.21
N MET A 122 -0.08 4.37 -14.34
CA MET A 122 0.88 5.42 -14.00
C MET A 122 2.14 4.86 -13.33
N TRP A 123 2.00 3.92 -12.40
CA TRP A 123 3.12 3.29 -11.71
C TRP A 123 4.04 2.55 -12.68
N LEU A 124 3.48 1.68 -13.53
CA LEU A 124 4.24 0.98 -14.57
C LEU A 124 4.88 1.97 -15.56
N GLY A 125 4.15 2.98 -16.00
CA GLY A 125 4.65 4.03 -16.89
C GLY A 125 5.85 4.77 -16.28
N MET A 126 5.78 5.11 -14.99
CA MET A 126 6.89 5.75 -14.29
C MET A 126 8.11 4.84 -14.17
N LEU A 127 7.93 3.54 -13.90
CA LEU A 127 9.05 2.58 -13.89
C LEU A 127 9.69 2.42 -15.28
N MET A 128 8.90 2.43 -16.35
CA MET A 128 9.39 2.43 -17.73
C MET A 128 10.21 3.69 -18.05
N ILE A 129 9.73 4.88 -17.68
CA ILE A 129 10.46 6.16 -17.81
C ILE A 129 11.79 6.13 -17.02
N GLY A 130 11.77 5.50 -15.84
CA GLY A 130 12.94 5.28 -15.00
C GLY A 130 13.99 4.37 -15.63
N GLY A 131 13.56 3.47 -16.53
CA GLY A 131 14.41 2.41 -17.08
C GLY A 131 14.66 1.29 -16.08
N VAL A 132 13.69 1.01 -15.20
CA VAL A 132 13.80 -0.02 -14.16
C VAL A 132 13.83 -1.41 -14.79
N LYS A 133 14.77 -2.26 -14.38
CA LYS A 133 14.89 -3.64 -14.90
C LYS A 133 13.68 -4.47 -14.48
N TRP A 134 13.20 -5.37 -15.36
CA TRP A 134 12.00 -6.17 -15.10
C TRP A 134 12.04 -6.97 -13.78
N LYS A 135 13.19 -7.55 -13.44
CA LYS A 135 13.37 -8.26 -12.16
C LYS A 135 13.16 -7.35 -10.94
N ILE A 136 13.53 -6.08 -11.06
CA ILE A 136 13.32 -5.07 -10.01
C ILE A 136 11.86 -4.65 -9.97
N VAL A 137 11.21 -4.46 -11.13
CA VAL A 137 9.76 -4.21 -11.20
C VAL A 137 9.00 -5.32 -10.48
N LEU A 138 9.28 -6.58 -10.79
CA LEU A 138 8.65 -7.74 -10.15
C LEU A 138 8.88 -7.77 -8.64
N LEU A 139 10.12 -7.58 -8.18
CA LEU A 139 10.43 -7.52 -6.75
C LEU A 139 9.63 -6.42 -6.04
N THR A 140 9.64 -5.21 -6.60
CA THR A 140 8.90 -4.07 -6.02
C THR A 140 7.39 -4.24 -6.11
N PHE A 141 6.88 -4.97 -7.10
CA PHE A 141 5.47 -5.30 -7.22
C PHE A 141 5.03 -6.28 -6.13
N ILE A 142 5.78 -7.36 -5.91
CA ILE A 142 5.48 -8.33 -4.83
C ILE A 142 5.61 -7.66 -3.45
N ALA A 143 6.62 -6.80 -3.26
CA ALA A 143 6.71 -5.97 -2.06
C ALA A 143 5.55 -4.98 -1.93
N GLY A 144 5.00 -4.49 -3.05
CA GLY A 144 3.78 -3.69 -3.10
C GLY A 144 2.54 -4.44 -2.64
N LEU A 145 2.44 -5.73 -2.97
CA LEU A 145 1.37 -6.60 -2.44
C LEU A 145 1.53 -6.77 -0.93
N ALA A 146 2.75 -7.02 -0.43
CA ALA A 146 3.02 -7.09 1.00
C ALA A 146 2.66 -5.76 1.69
N TYR A 147 3.04 -4.62 1.12
CA TYR A 147 2.67 -3.29 1.61
C TYR A 147 1.15 -3.12 1.79
N VAL A 148 0.37 -3.38 0.73
CA VAL A 148 -1.09 -3.17 0.75
C VAL A 148 -1.76 -4.13 1.73
N LEU A 149 -1.37 -5.40 1.73
CA LEU A 149 -1.96 -6.40 2.62
C LEU A 149 -1.57 -6.16 4.08
N THR A 150 -0.33 -5.76 4.36
CA THR A 150 0.08 -5.38 5.72
C THR A 150 -0.66 -4.12 6.19
N PHE A 151 -0.96 -3.17 5.30
CA PHE A 151 -1.82 -2.04 5.64
C PHE A 151 -3.24 -2.50 6.00
N MET A 152 -3.81 -3.43 5.23
CA MET A 152 -5.11 -4.04 5.52
C MET A 152 -5.15 -4.72 6.89
N ASP A 153 -4.08 -5.44 7.24
CA ASP A 153 -3.92 -6.08 8.56
C ASP A 153 -3.82 -5.08 9.70
N GLY A 154 -3.50 -3.81 9.43
CA GLY A 154 -3.58 -2.74 10.42
C GLY A 154 -4.97 -2.08 10.49
N VAL A 155 -5.82 -2.21 9.47
CA VAL A 155 -7.18 -1.67 9.51
C VAL A 155 -8.15 -2.63 10.19
N ALA A 156 -8.09 -3.92 9.86
CA ALA A 156 -9.01 -4.92 10.41
C ALA A 156 -9.04 -4.99 11.97
N PRO A 157 -7.93 -4.77 12.70
CA PRO A 157 -7.95 -4.74 14.16
C PRO A 157 -8.80 -3.61 14.75
N ILE A 158 -9.04 -2.52 14.01
CA ILE A 158 -9.88 -1.39 14.46
C ILE A 158 -11.29 -1.86 14.82
N SER A 159 -11.89 -2.72 13.98
CA SER A 159 -13.18 -3.35 14.29
C SER A 159 -13.06 -4.34 15.44
N LYS A 160 -11.98 -5.15 15.45
CA LYS A 160 -11.81 -6.23 16.43
C LYS A 160 -11.65 -5.74 17.87
N TYR A 161 -10.82 -4.72 18.13
CA TYR A 161 -10.70 -4.24 19.51
C TYR A 161 -11.92 -3.46 19.99
N THR A 162 -12.84 -3.04 19.12
CA THR A 162 -14.13 -2.45 19.57
C THR A 162 -15.16 -3.50 19.98
N THR A 163 -14.95 -4.76 19.60
CA THR A 163 -15.91 -5.87 19.81
C THR A 163 -15.37 -6.96 20.72
N SER A 164 -14.06 -7.14 20.83
CA SER A 164 -13.44 -8.25 21.57
C SER A 164 -13.25 -8.00 23.08
N HIS A 165 -14.07 -7.14 23.70
CA HIS A 165 -13.92 -6.76 25.12
C HIS A 165 -14.04 -7.94 26.09
N ASP A 166 -14.74 -9.00 25.68
CA ASP A 166 -14.91 -10.24 26.46
C ASP A 166 -13.61 -11.04 26.62
N ASN A 167 -12.58 -10.73 25.81
CA ASN A 167 -11.25 -11.31 25.93
C ASN A 167 -10.20 -10.19 26.08
N PRO A 168 -9.93 -9.72 27.32
CA PRO A 168 -9.08 -8.55 27.57
C PRO A 168 -7.68 -8.68 26.99
N PHE A 169 -7.10 -9.88 27.00
CA PHE A 169 -5.79 -10.12 26.42
C PHE A 169 -5.80 -9.92 24.91
N TRP A 170 -6.73 -10.56 24.19
CA TRP A 170 -6.80 -10.42 22.73
C TRP A 170 -7.25 -9.03 22.29
N ASN A 171 -8.10 -8.37 23.07
CA ASN A 171 -8.40 -6.96 22.87
C ASN A 171 -7.13 -6.09 22.87
N GLY A 172 -6.28 -6.25 23.90
CA GLY A 172 -4.98 -5.57 23.96
C GLY A 172 -4.06 -5.96 22.79
N MET A 173 -4.06 -7.22 22.38
CA MET A 173 -3.28 -7.68 21.22
C MET A 173 -3.72 -7.01 19.92
N TYR A 174 -5.03 -6.86 19.67
CA TYR A 174 -5.54 -6.16 18.48
C TYR A 174 -5.09 -4.70 18.44
N VAL A 175 -5.12 -4.00 19.58
CA VAL A 175 -4.62 -2.61 19.67
C VAL A 175 -3.11 -2.53 19.40
N MET A 176 -2.31 -3.37 20.05
CA MET A 176 -0.85 -3.32 19.92
C MET A 176 -0.39 -3.70 18.51
N LEU A 177 -1.00 -4.74 17.92
CA LEU A 177 -0.58 -5.26 16.62
C LEU A 177 -1.10 -4.41 15.44
N GLN A 178 -2.16 -3.63 15.63
CA GLN A 178 -2.64 -2.65 14.65
C GLN A 178 -1.50 -1.69 14.21
N GLU A 179 -0.83 -1.06 15.17
CA GLU A 179 0.25 -0.11 14.90
C GLU A 179 1.48 -0.81 14.32
N VAL A 180 1.80 -2.02 14.79
CA VAL A 180 2.91 -2.83 14.25
C VAL A 180 2.67 -3.14 12.76
N SER A 181 1.45 -3.48 12.37
CA SER A 181 1.07 -3.66 10.97
C SER A 181 1.32 -2.38 10.16
N TRP A 182 0.85 -1.21 10.62
CA TRP A 182 1.07 0.04 9.87
C TRP A 182 2.55 0.45 9.77
N TRP A 183 3.36 0.19 10.79
CA TRP A 183 4.82 0.33 10.69
C TRP A 183 5.43 -0.64 9.69
N GLY A 184 4.96 -1.88 9.63
CA GLY A 184 5.36 -2.85 8.62
C GLY A 184 5.01 -2.40 7.20
N ALA A 185 3.81 -1.87 6.99
CA ALA A 185 3.38 -1.31 5.72
C ALA A 185 4.24 -0.12 5.30
N ALA A 186 4.49 0.83 6.21
CA ALA A 186 5.38 1.96 5.95
C ALA A 186 6.80 1.48 5.58
N ALA A 187 7.33 0.49 6.29
CA ALA A 187 8.63 -0.10 5.99
C ALA A 187 8.68 -0.77 4.61
N TRP A 188 7.61 -1.46 4.17
CA TRP A 188 7.52 -2.01 2.81
C TRP A 188 7.53 -0.91 1.75
N ALA A 189 6.79 0.18 1.96
CA ALA A 189 6.83 1.32 1.05
C ALA A 189 8.24 1.94 0.95
N VAL A 190 8.91 2.13 2.11
CA VAL A 190 10.29 2.61 2.16
C VAL A 190 11.25 1.63 1.47
N PHE A 191 11.07 0.31 1.64
CA PHE A 191 11.85 -0.71 0.94
C PHE A 191 11.73 -0.56 -0.58
N ILE A 192 10.51 -0.44 -1.11
CA ILE A 192 10.25 -0.25 -2.54
C ILE A 192 11.01 0.99 -3.04
N PHE A 193 10.87 2.12 -2.34
CA PHE A 193 11.52 3.36 -2.72
C PHE A 193 13.04 3.30 -2.62
N ALA A 194 13.58 2.63 -1.60
CA ALA A 194 15.00 2.41 -1.41
C ALA A 194 15.60 1.57 -2.55
N VAL A 195 14.91 0.49 -2.95
CA VAL A 195 15.30 -0.34 -4.10
C VAL A 195 15.32 0.48 -5.39
N LEU A 196 14.26 1.26 -5.65
CA LEU A 196 14.18 2.09 -6.85
C LEU A 196 15.23 3.21 -6.87
N LYS A 197 15.57 3.76 -5.71
CA LYS A 197 16.66 4.73 -5.50
C LYS A 197 18.04 4.09 -5.36
N LYS A 198 18.16 2.79 -5.61
CA LYS A 198 19.42 2.05 -5.60
C LYS A 198 20.20 2.19 -4.29
N LYS A 199 19.48 2.19 -3.16
CA LYS A 199 20.10 2.35 -1.84
C LYS A 199 20.60 1.02 -1.30
N ASN A 200 21.84 1.02 -0.80
CA ASN A 200 22.47 -0.18 -0.24
C ASN A 200 21.78 -0.68 1.05
N TRP A 201 21.08 0.23 1.75
CA TRP A 201 20.30 -0.11 2.95
C TRP A 201 18.89 -0.66 2.64
N ALA A 202 18.53 -0.88 1.37
CA ALA A 202 17.23 -1.45 1.03
C ALA A 202 17.02 -2.83 1.69
N ILE A 203 18.02 -3.72 1.66
CA ILE A 203 17.91 -5.07 2.23
C ILE A 203 17.53 -5.06 3.73
N PRO A 204 18.26 -4.38 4.63
CA PRO A 204 17.89 -4.37 6.04
C PRO A 204 16.50 -3.78 6.29
N VAL A 205 16.05 -2.81 5.50
CA VAL A 205 14.67 -2.27 5.60
C VAL A 205 13.63 -3.28 5.13
N GLY A 206 13.90 -4.05 4.08
CA GLY A 206 13.01 -5.12 3.64
C GLY A 206 12.90 -6.28 4.65
N ILE A 207 14.02 -6.63 5.31
CA ILE A 207 14.03 -7.61 6.41
C ILE A 207 13.18 -7.09 7.57
N PHE A 208 13.38 -5.82 7.96
CA PHE A 208 12.57 -5.18 9.00
C PHE A 208 11.07 -5.18 8.65
N ALA A 209 10.72 -4.80 7.43
CA ALA A 209 9.34 -4.78 6.94
C ALA A 209 8.68 -6.16 6.99
N GLY A 210 9.41 -7.19 6.53
CA GLY A 210 8.95 -8.57 6.57
C GLY A 210 8.74 -9.07 8.00
N ALA A 211 9.69 -8.80 8.89
CA ALA A 211 9.59 -9.17 10.29
C ALA A 211 8.40 -8.49 10.98
N MET A 212 8.21 -7.18 10.79
CA MET A 212 7.06 -6.44 11.37
C MET A 212 5.73 -7.02 10.89
N SER A 213 5.60 -7.29 9.59
CA SER A 213 4.39 -7.88 9.00
C SER A 213 4.11 -9.28 9.56
N MET A 214 5.15 -10.09 9.78
CA MET A 214 5.02 -11.42 10.39
C MET A 214 4.63 -11.35 11.87
N MET A 215 5.29 -10.46 12.64
CA MET A 215 5.03 -10.30 14.07
C MET A 215 3.62 -9.79 14.35
N ALA A 216 3.06 -8.96 13.47
CA ALA A 216 1.66 -8.54 13.58
C ALA A 216 0.68 -9.57 13.00
N GLY A 217 0.90 -10.00 11.76
CA GLY A 217 -0.08 -10.81 11.03
C GLY A 217 -0.23 -12.23 11.54
N PHE A 218 0.85 -12.94 11.94
CA PHE A 218 0.73 -14.33 12.37
C PHE A 218 -0.07 -14.50 13.67
N PRO A 219 0.17 -13.74 14.76
CA PRO A 219 -0.65 -13.86 15.96
C PRO A 219 -2.13 -13.61 15.68
N LEU A 220 -2.45 -12.56 14.93
CA LEU A 220 -3.83 -12.22 14.58
C LEU A 220 -4.47 -13.29 13.69
N GLY A 221 -3.76 -13.72 12.65
CA GLY A 221 -4.27 -14.70 11.69
C GLY A 221 -4.45 -16.09 12.28
N ILE A 222 -3.54 -16.55 13.14
CA ILE A 222 -3.67 -17.83 13.83
C ILE A 222 -4.84 -17.77 14.81
N ASN A 223 -4.95 -16.71 15.62
CA ASN A 223 -6.04 -16.58 16.57
C ASN A 223 -7.40 -16.56 15.86
N ASN A 224 -7.51 -15.71 14.86
CA ASN A 224 -8.72 -15.57 14.09
C ASN A 224 -9.09 -16.88 13.38
N ALA A 225 -8.13 -17.55 12.72
CA ALA A 225 -8.40 -18.78 11.99
C ALA A 225 -8.75 -19.97 12.89
N LEU A 226 -8.06 -20.14 14.02
CA LEU A 226 -8.22 -21.34 14.86
C LEU A 226 -9.28 -21.19 15.95
N TYR A 227 -9.53 -19.98 16.44
CA TYR A 227 -10.38 -19.77 17.62
C TYR A 227 -11.60 -18.86 17.38
N GLU A 228 -11.58 -17.96 16.39
CA GLU A 228 -12.71 -17.04 16.16
C GLU A 228 -13.63 -17.48 15.03
N VAL A 229 -13.07 -17.72 13.83
CA VAL A 229 -13.87 -17.96 12.62
C VAL A 229 -13.75 -19.38 12.07
N HIS A 230 -12.82 -20.19 12.59
CA HIS A 230 -12.60 -21.59 12.17
C HIS A 230 -12.46 -21.77 10.65
N ARG A 231 -11.87 -20.79 9.97
CA ARG A 231 -11.64 -20.74 8.52
C ARG A 231 -10.38 -19.94 8.20
N PHE A 232 -9.98 -19.90 6.93
CA PHE A 232 -8.82 -19.11 6.50
C PHE A 232 -9.00 -17.63 6.88
N SER A 233 -7.99 -17.08 7.57
CA SER A 233 -8.01 -15.70 8.05
C SER A 233 -7.41 -14.75 7.02
N LEU A 234 -8.08 -13.61 6.81
CA LEU A 234 -7.57 -12.53 5.96
C LEU A 234 -6.36 -11.79 6.55
N PHE A 235 -5.96 -12.09 7.80
CA PHE A 235 -4.70 -11.64 8.40
C PHE A 235 -3.47 -12.46 7.99
N LEU A 236 -3.63 -13.59 7.29
CA LEU A 236 -2.52 -14.47 6.90
C LEU A 236 -1.85 -14.14 5.56
N PRO A 237 -2.51 -13.57 4.54
CA PRO A 237 -1.87 -13.24 3.27
C PRO A 237 -0.63 -12.34 3.40
N ALA A 238 -0.71 -11.27 4.19
CA ALA A 238 0.41 -10.34 4.36
C ALA A 238 1.64 -10.98 5.02
N PRO A 239 1.54 -11.68 6.17
CA PRO A 239 2.69 -12.33 6.81
C PRO A 239 3.25 -13.49 5.97
N LEU A 240 2.42 -14.20 5.19
CA LEU A 240 2.90 -15.27 4.30
C LEU A 240 3.74 -14.73 3.14
N ILE A 241 3.26 -13.69 2.45
CA ILE A 241 4.04 -13.03 1.39
C ILE A 241 5.30 -12.39 1.97
N SER A 242 5.18 -11.77 3.15
CA SER A 242 6.31 -11.17 3.87
C SER A 242 7.36 -12.20 4.27
N LEU A 243 6.96 -13.39 4.71
CA LEU A 243 7.86 -14.51 4.98
C LEU A 243 8.62 -14.92 3.71
N GLY A 244 7.91 -15.09 2.60
CA GLY A 244 8.53 -15.40 1.32
C GLY A 244 9.55 -14.35 0.87
N LEU A 245 9.21 -13.07 0.99
CA LEU A 245 10.12 -11.96 0.69
C LEU A 245 11.30 -11.90 1.67
N LEU A 246 11.08 -12.12 2.96
CA LEU A 246 12.14 -12.15 3.98
C LEU A 246 13.14 -13.26 3.67
N ILE A 247 12.67 -14.48 3.42
CA ILE A 247 13.52 -15.60 3.01
C ILE A 247 14.28 -15.22 1.74
N TYR A 248 13.60 -14.69 0.73
CA TYR A 248 14.24 -14.26 -0.51
C TYR A 248 15.34 -13.23 -0.26
N LEU A 249 15.09 -12.21 0.56
CA LEU A 249 16.04 -11.14 0.87
C LEU A 249 17.27 -11.62 1.64
N LEU A 250 17.15 -12.71 2.41
CA LEU A 250 18.28 -13.35 3.09
C LEU A 250 19.14 -14.23 2.15
N LEU A 251 18.64 -14.58 0.96
CA LEU A 251 19.37 -15.40 0.01
C LEU A 251 20.41 -14.58 -0.78
N PRO A 252 21.56 -15.18 -1.14
CA PRO A 252 22.61 -14.50 -1.90
C PRO A 252 22.13 -14.01 -3.27
N GLY A 253 21.11 -14.66 -3.84
CA GLY A 253 20.51 -14.26 -5.12
C GLY A 253 19.87 -12.87 -5.08
N ALA A 254 19.17 -12.52 -4.00
CA ALA A 254 18.58 -11.19 -3.83
C ALA A 254 19.67 -10.13 -3.63
N HIS A 255 20.69 -10.43 -2.81
CA HIS A 255 21.84 -9.55 -2.61
C HIS A 255 22.58 -9.27 -3.92
N LYS A 256 22.80 -10.30 -4.75
CA LYS A 256 23.43 -10.14 -6.07
C LYS A 256 22.56 -9.27 -6.98
N LEU A 257 21.26 -9.56 -7.07
CA LEU A 257 20.32 -8.79 -7.89
C LEU A 257 20.34 -7.29 -7.54
N LEU A 258 20.25 -6.96 -6.26
CA LEU A 258 20.22 -5.57 -5.79
C LEU A 258 21.59 -4.89 -5.94
N ARG A 259 22.69 -5.62 -5.75
CA ARG A 259 24.05 -5.10 -6.00
C ARG A 259 24.25 -4.76 -7.48
N ASP A 260 23.88 -5.67 -8.38
CA ASP A 260 23.98 -5.46 -9.83
C ASP A 260 23.06 -4.33 -10.31
N TRP A 261 21.94 -4.11 -9.61
CA TRP A 261 21.04 -2.98 -9.86
C TRP A 261 21.65 -1.65 -9.39
N ASN A 262 22.26 -1.63 -8.21
CA ASN A 262 22.90 -0.43 -7.67
C ASN A 262 24.15 -0.03 -8.47
N ALA A 263 24.97 -1.01 -8.89
CA ALA A 263 26.17 -0.78 -9.69
C ALA A 263 25.87 -0.19 -11.08
N ALA A 264 24.68 -0.44 -11.63
CA ALA A 264 24.26 0.10 -12.92
C ALA A 264 23.93 1.62 -12.90
N GLU A 265 24.25 2.35 -11.83
CA GLU A 265 24.23 3.83 -11.78
C GLU A 265 25.62 4.44 -12.06
N SER A 266 26.68 3.63 -11.98
CA SER A 266 28.08 4.04 -12.11
C SER A 266 28.67 3.80 -13.52
N ALA A 267 27.86 3.35 -14.47
CA ALA A 267 28.21 3.05 -15.86
C ALA A 267 27.22 3.75 -16.79
#